data_AF-A0A2T2PX58-F1
#
_entry.id   AF-A0A2T2PX58-F1
#
_cell.length_a   1.000
_cell.length_b   1.000
_cell.length_c   1.000
_cell.angle_alpha   90.00
_cell.angle_beta   90.00
_cell.angle_gamma   90.00
#
_symmetry.space_group_name_H-M   'P 1'
#
loop_
_entity.id
_entity.type
_entity.pdbx_description
1 polymer ?
#
loop_
_entity_poly.entity_id
_entity_poly.type
_entity_poly.pdbx_seq_one_letter_code
_entity_poly.pdbx_strand_id
1 'polypeptide(L)'
;MAEEVVIAESSEPVPLFNSALETGVRAVVILDAVHPRAFDLAHLTWCDHLVVHTSDIDGPESLHPDIPQRTGELLVRRRLVEEGIKLMRRLHMIEAEVGDRGIAYRASEDASAFVEALRSEYSNELKERAAWLASFLTKRSDSDLAGLIADRIGRWAVEFQGEAGNPGTT
;
A
#
# COMPACT_ATOMS: atom_id res chain seq x y z
N MET A 1 -12.71 11.96 -43.71
CA MET A 1 -11.76 10.88 -43.40
C MET A 1 -11.66 10.85 -41.88
N ALA A 2 -12.36 9.94 -41.22
CA ALA A 2 -12.27 9.75 -39.78
C ALA A 2 -11.21 8.68 -39.51
N GLU A 3 -10.25 9.01 -38.65
CA GLU A 3 -9.15 8.12 -38.27
C GLU A 3 -9.68 7.17 -37.19
N GLU A 4 -9.69 5.88 -37.49
CA GLU A 4 -10.14 4.82 -36.59
C GLU A 4 -9.06 4.59 -35.53
N VAL A 5 -9.39 4.91 -34.27
CA VAL A 5 -8.50 4.66 -33.13
C VAL A 5 -8.49 3.16 -32.87
N VAL A 6 -7.42 2.50 -33.30
CA VAL A 6 -7.19 1.09 -33.05
C VAL A 6 -6.81 0.94 -31.57
N ILE A 7 -7.78 0.57 -30.74
CA ILE A 7 -7.50 0.18 -29.34
C ILE A 7 -6.86 -1.20 -29.42
N ALA A 8 -5.55 -1.27 -29.20
CA ALA A 8 -4.85 -2.54 -29.07
C ALA A 8 -5.39 -3.26 -27.82
N GLU A 9 -6.20 -4.30 -28.02
CA GLU A 9 -6.58 -5.22 -26.95
C GLU A 9 -5.34 -5.97 -26.48
N SER A 10 -4.89 -5.71 -25.25
CA SER A 10 -3.84 -6.52 -24.63
C SER A 10 -4.41 -7.91 -24.33
N SER A 11 -3.95 -8.92 -25.07
CA SER A 11 -4.45 -10.29 -25.04
C SER A 11 -3.98 -11.12 -23.83
N GLU A 12 -3.20 -10.55 -22.92
CA GLU A 12 -2.77 -11.26 -21.71
C GLU A 12 -3.76 -11.00 -20.57
N PRO A 13 -4.22 -12.06 -19.87
CA PRO A 13 -5.12 -11.89 -18.73
C PRO A 13 -4.40 -11.06 -17.67
N VAL A 14 -5.01 -9.95 -17.27
CA VAL A 14 -4.49 -9.14 -16.16
C VAL A 14 -4.41 -10.05 -14.94
N PRO A 15 -3.21 -10.25 -14.36
CA PRO A 15 -3.07 -11.11 -13.20
C PRO A 15 -3.95 -10.57 -12.07
N LEU A 16 -4.74 -11.44 -11.43
CA LEU A 16 -5.63 -11.01 -10.35
C LEU A 16 -4.84 -10.72 -9.07
N PHE A 17 -3.79 -11.49 -8.80
CA PHE A 17 -2.90 -11.33 -7.65
C PHE A 17 -1.64 -10.53 -8.01
N ASN A 18 -1.19 -9.71 -7.07
CA ASN A 18 -0.09 -8.76 -7.15
C ASN A 18 -0.16 -7.82 -8.37
N SER A 19 -1.38 -7.46 -8.78
CA SER A 19 -1.60 -6.43 -9.80
C SER A 19 -1.81 -5.06 -9.18
N ALA A 20 -1.73 -4.02 -10.01
CA ALA A 20 -2.09 -2.66 -9.62
C ALA A 20 -3.53 -2.57 -9.09
N LEU A 21 -4.46 -3.39 -9.61
CA LEU A 21 -5.84 -3.42 -9.12
C LEU A 21 -5.91 -3.95 -7.69
N GLU A 22 -5.38 -5.15 -7.44
CA GLU A 22 -5.41 -5.76 -6.11
C GLU A 22 -4.63 -4.92 -5.09
N THR A 23 -3.45 -4.43 -5.48
CA THR A 23 -2.62 -3.54 -4.64
C THR A 23 -3.36 -2.22 -4.35
N GLY A 24 -4.09 -1.68 -5.33
CA GLY A 24 -4.97 -0.53 -5.13
C GLY A 24 -6.08 -0.82 -4.13
N VAL A 25 -6.73 -2.00 -4.21
CA VAL A 25 -7.78 -2.38 -3.26
C VAL A 25 -7.20 -2.50 -1.85
N ARG A 26 -6.03 -3.13 -1.69
CA ARG A 26 -5.33 -3.17 -0.39
C ARG A 26 -5.03 -1.77 0.12
N ALA A 27 -4.52 -0.87 -0.73
CA ALA A 27 -4.25 0.51 -0.33
C ALA A 27 -5.50 1.25 0.16
N VAL A 28 -6.65 1.08 -0.51
CA VAL A 28 -7.93 1.67 -0.06
C VAL A 28 -8.36 1.09 1.29
N VAL A 29 -8.30 -0.24 1.46
CA VAL A 29 -8.67 -0.90 2.72
C VAL A 29 -7.75 -0.47 3.88
N ILE A 30 -6.45 -0.31 3.63
CA ILE A 30 -5.49 0.22 4.61
C ILE A 30 -5.84 1.66 4.99
N LEU A 31 -6.02 2.54 3.99
CA LEU A 31 -6.29 3.96 4.21
C LEU A 31 -7.63 4.21 4.91
N ASP A 32 -8.65 3.41 4.59
CA ASP A 32 -9.94 3.42 5.28
C ASP A 32 -9.78 3.05 6.76
N ALA A 33 -9.01 1.98 7.04
CA ALA A 33 -8.77 1.53 8.41
C ALA A 33 -8.00 2.55 9.28
N VAL A 34 -7.16 3.41 8.68
CA VAL A 34 -6.40 4.45 9.40
C VAL A 34 -7.02 5.84 9.32
N HIS A 35 -8.18 5.99 8.66
CA HIS A 35 -8.83 7.28 8.48
C HIS A 35 -9.04 8.01 9.82
N PRO A 36 -8.76 9.34 9.92
CA PRO A 36 -8.43 10.29 8.84
C PRO A 36 -6.93 10.45 8.57
N ARG A 37 -6.06 9.52 8.99
CA ARG A 37 -4.61 9.64 8.76
C ARG A 37 -4.28 9.51 7.27
N ALA A 38 -3.34 10.34 6.82
CA ALA A 38 -2.73 10.24 5.49
C ALA A 38 -1.33 9.61 5.59
N PHE A 39 -0.94 8.86 4.55
CA PHE A 39 0.38 8.23 4.45
C PHE A 39 1.07 8.59 3.13
N ASP A 40 2.38 8.79 3.16
CA ASP A 40 3.17 8.91 1.94
C ASP A 40 3.34 7.54 1.24
N LEU A 41 3.95 7.55 0.05
CA LEU A 41 4.16 6.33 -0.73
C LEU A 41 5.03 5.30 -0.01
N ALA A 42 6.00 5.72 0.80
CA ALA A 42 6.86 4.79 1.54
C ALA A 42 6.06 4.07 2.63
N HIS A 43 5.32 4.82 3.46
CA HIS A 43 4.44 4.27 4.47
C HIS A 43 3.39 3.33 3.89
N LEU A 44 2.79 3.67 2.75
CA LEU A 44 1.84 2.79 2.08
C LEU A 44 2.49 1.52 1.52
N THR A 45 3.72 1.61 1.01
CA THR A 45 4.47 0.44 0.55
C THR A 45 4.74 -0.51 1.71
N TRP A 46 5.09 0.01 2.89
CA TRP A 46 5.26 -0.79 4.09
C TRP A 46 3.95 -1.42 4.55
N CYS A 47 2.86 -0.65 4.58
CA CYS A 47 1.56 -1.17 4.99
C CYS A 47 1.01 -2.23 4.03
N ASP A 48 1.21 -2.08 2.71
CA ASP A 48 0.85 -3.12 1.72
C ASP A 48 1.54 -4.45 2.01
N HIS A 49 2.81 -4.40 2.40
CA HIS A 49 3.54 -5.59 2.79
C HIS A 49 3.03 -6.16 4.12
N LEU A 50 2.92 -5.32 5.15
CA LEU A 50 2.58 -5.74 6.51
C LEU A 50 1.14 -6.28 6.61
N VAL A 51 0.19 -5.72 5.87
CA VAL A 51 -1.22 -6.13 5.96
C VAL A 51 -1.43 -7.59 5.51
N VAL A 52 -0.59 -8.08 4.60
CA VAL A 52 -0.65 -9.47 4.12
C VAL A 52 0.34 -10.40 4.83
N HIS A 53 1.29 -9.86 5.60
CA HIS A 53 2.29 -10.59 6.39
C HIS A 53 2.27 -10.19 7.88
N THR A 54 1.09 -10.10 8.48
CA THR A 54 0.92 -9.61 9.86
C THR A 54 1.67 -10.45 10.90
N SER A 55 1.95 -11.73 10.62
CA SER A 55 2.74 -12.58 11.52
C SER A 55 4.18 -12.08 11.73
N ASP A 56 4.74 -11.33 10.78
CA ASP A 56 6.11 -10.78 10.86
C ASP A 56 6.26 -9.74 11.97
N ILE A 57 5.14 -9.19 12.44
CA ILE A 57 5.07 -8.16 13.48
C ILE A 57 4.18 -8.58 14.65
N ASP A 58 4.18 -9.88 14.97
CA ASP A 58 3.44 -10.48 16.10
C ASP A 58 1.91 -10.30 16.00
N GLY A 59 1.41 -10.19 14.76
CA GLY A 59 -0.01 -10.06 14.45
C GLY A 59 -0.74 -11.37 14.19
N PRO A 60 -1.99 -11.29 13.68
CA PRO A 60 -2.76 -12.44 13.23
C PRO A 60 -2.05 -13.25 12.14
N GLU A 61 -2.60 -14.42 11.82
CA GLU A 61 -2.13 -15.24 10.70
C GLU A 61 -2.12 -14.44 9.40
N SER A 62 -0.98 -14.52 8.71
CA SER A 62 -0.71 -13.84 7.45
C SER A 62 -1.64 -14.35 6.35
N LEU A 63 -2.06 -13.43 5.47
CA LEU A 63 -2.89 -13.77 4.31
C LEU A 63 -2.08 -14.49 3.25
N HIS A 64 -0.82 -14.11 3.09
CA HIS A 64 0.06 -14.66 2.08
C HIS A 64 1.05 -15.64 2.71
N PRO A 65 1.37 -16.76 2.04
CA PRO A 65 2.30 -17.75 2.55
C PRO A 65 3.72 -17.20 2.60
N ASP A 66 4.52 -17.71 3.54
CA ASP A 66 5.93 -17.34 3.67
C ASP A 66 6.77 -17.96 2.53
N ILE A 67 7.15 -17.15 1.54
CA ILE A 67 8.01 -17.60 0.42
C ILE A 67 9.49 -17.23 0.67
N PRO A 68 10.48 -18.10 0.39
CA PRO A 68 11.89 -17.87 0.74
C PRO A 68 12.63 -16.72 0.01
N GLN A 69 12.01 -15.97 -0.92
CA GLN A 69 12.67 -14.97 -1.78
C GLN A 69 12.19 -13.51 -1.58
N ARG A 70 12.05 -13.05 -0.33
CA ARG A 70 11.50 -11.72 -0.01
C ARG A 70 12.37 -10.50 -0.34
N THR A 71 13.66 -10.68 -0.67
CA THR A 71 14.64 -9.55 -0.70
C THR A 71 14.49 -8.63 -1.92
N GLY A 72 13.86 -9.06 -3.02
CA GLY A 72 13.67 -8.24 -4.24
C GLY A 72 12.25 -7.70 -4.46
N GLU A 73 11.31 -8.03 -3.58
CA GLU A 73 9.88 -7.76 -3.80
C GLU A 73 9.50 -6.30 -3.57
N LEU A 74 10.16 -5.57 -2.65
CA LEU A 74 9.70 -4.25 -2.23
C LEU A 74 9.88 -3.15 -3.29
N LEU A 75 10.93 -3.20 -4.10
CA LEU A 75 11.11 -2.27 -5.23
C LEU A 75 10.02 -2.49 -6.30
N VAL A 76 9.72 -3.76 -6.61
CA VAL A 76 8.63 -4.13 -7.50
C VAL A 76 7.27 -3.72 -6.89
N ARG A 77 7.09 -3.94 -5.58
CA ARG A 77 5.88 -3.55 -4.85
C ARG A 77 5.71 -2.05 -4.76
N ARG A 78 6.76 -1.24 -4.54
CA ARG A 78 6.63 0.23 -4.49
C ARG A 78 6.01 0.74 -5.78
N ARG A 79 6.47 0.23 -6.93
CA ARG A 79 5.91 0.59 -8.24
C ARG A 79 4.46 0.12 -8.37
N LEU A 80 4.13 -1.10 -7.96
CA LEU A 80 2.75 -1.62 -7.97
C LEU A 80 1.82 -0.83 -7.05
N VAL A 81 2.30 -0.43 -5.87
CA VAL A 81 1.59 0.42 -4.91
C VAL A 81 1.35 1.79 -5.50
N GLU A 82 2.36 2.39 -6.14
CA GLU A 82 2.20 3.68 -6.82
C GLU A 82 1.19 3.59 -7.97
N GLU A 83 1.25 2.54 -8.80
CA GLU A 83 0.30 2.28 -9.89
C GLU A 83 -1.12 2.04 -9.35
N GLY A 84 -1.25 1.29 -8.25
CA GLY A 84 -2.53 1.04 -7.57
C GLY A 84 -3.13 2.29 -6.94
N ILE A 85 -2.32 3.13 -6.30
CA ILE A 85 -2.74 4.44 -5.80
C ILE A 85 -3.22 5.31 -6.97
N LYS A 86 -2.45 5.39 -8.06
CA LYS A 86 -2.85 6.17 -9.26
C LYS A 86 -4.18 5.69 -9.82
N LEU A 87 -4.42 4.38 -9.87
CA LEU A 87 -5.70 3.81 -10.29
C LEU A 87 -6.83 4.21 -9.34
N MET A 88 -6.65 4.03 -8.03
CA MET A 88 -7.69 4.31 -7.04
C MET A 88 -8.00 5.80 -6.90
N ARG A 89 -7.03 6.68 -7.20
CA ARG A 89 -7.28 8.12 -7.34
C ARG A 89 -8.17 8.44 -8.55
N ARG A 90 -7.98 7.77 -9.69
CA ARG A 90 -8.86 7.93 -10.86
C ARG A 90 -10.27 7.41 -10.61
N LEU A 91 -10.40 6.45 -9.70
CA LEU A 91 -11.69 5.92 -9.22
C LEU A 91 -12.25 6.69 -8.01
N HIS A 92 -11.64 7.83 -7.64
CA HIS A 92 -12.06 8.68 -6.53
C HIS A 92 -12.06 8.03 -5.14
N MET A 93 -11.38 6.89 -4.96
CA MET A 93 -11.30 6.20 -3.67
C MET A 93 -10.19 6.75 -2.77
N ILE A 94 -9.12 7.30 -3.37
CA ILE A 94 -7.98 7.87 -2.66
C ILE A 94 -7.83 9.34 -3.05
N GLU A 95 -7.57 10.19 -2.07
CA GLU A 95 -7.22 11.60 -2.25
C GLU A 95 -5.72 11.82 -2.01
N ALA A 96 -5.15 12.84 -2.65
CA ALA A 96 -3.77 13.23 -2.42
C ALA A 96 -3.72 14.60 -1.75
N GLU A 97 -2.94 14.71 -0.68
CA GLU A 97 -2.67 15.94 0.05
C GLU A 97 -1.23 16.37 -0.21
N VAL A 98 -1.02 17.62 -0.61
CA VAL A 98 0.31 18.19 -0.80
C VAL A 98 0.65 19.01 0.45
N GLY A 99 1.77 18.69 1.08
CA GLY A 99 2.29 19.44 2.22
C GLY A 99 3.80 19.63 2.14
N ASP A 100 4.37 20.22 3.19
CA ASP A 100 5.80 20.59 3.24
C ASP A 100 6.75 19.39 3.15
N ARG A 101 6.26 18.19 3.48
CA ARG A 101 7.01 16.92 3.43
C ARG A 101 6.78 16.12 2.15
N GLY A 102 6.06 16.67 1.16
CA GLY A 102 5.74 16.00 -0.10
C GLY A 102 4.26 15.62 -0.22
N ILE A 103 3.98 14.52 -0.90
CA ILE A 103 2.62 14.04 -1.19
C ILE A 103 2.25 12.93 -0.20
N ALA A 104 1.11 13.10 0.47
CA ALA A 104 0.47 12.07 1.26
C ALA A 104 -0.86 11.65 0.61
N TYR A 105 -1.35 10.47 0.95
CA TYR A 105 -2.58 9.90 0.43
C TYR A 105 -3.50 9.51 1.57
N ARG A 106 -4.79 9.77 1.42
CA ARG A 106 -5.84 9.40 2.38
C ARG A 106 -7.02 8.73 1.68
N ALA A 107 -7.81 7.97 2.43
CA ALA A 107 -9.11 7.52 1.96
C ALA A 107 -10.03 8.73 1.70
N SER A 108 -10.77 8.68 0.60
CA SER A 108 -11.87 9.62 0.32
C SER A 108 -13.08 9.32 1.21
N GLU A 109 -14.07 10.22 1.20
CA GLU A 109 -15.36 10.00 1.88
C GLU A 109 -16.12 8.77 1.34
N ASP A 110 -15.98 8.45 0.05
CA ASP A 110 -16.66 7.33 -0.60
C ASP A 110 -15.96 5.98 -0.38
N ALA A 111 -14.71 6.00 0.11
CA ALA A 111 -13.89 4.80 0.28
C ALA A 111 -14.53 3.79 1.25
N SER A 112 -15.13 4.27 2.34
CA SER A 112 -15.74 3.41 3.37
C SER A 112 -16.88 2.57 2.79
N ALA A 113 -17.77 3.16 1.99
CA ALA A 113 -18.85 2.43 1.34
C ALA A 113 -18.32 1.39 0.32
N PHE A 114 -17.25 1.72 -0.40
CA PHE A 114 -16.58 0.77 -1.30
C PHE A 114 -15.99 -0.41 -0.52
N VAL A 115 -15.27 -0.14 0.58
CA VAL A 115 -14.67 -1.17 1.43
C VAL A 115 -15.78 -2.07 1.99
N GLU A 116 -16.86 -1.50 2.53
CA GLU A 116 -18.02 -2.26 3.04
C GLU A 116 -18.66 -3.17 1.99
N ALA A 117 -18.68 -2.74 0.72
CA ALA A 117 -19.25 -3.52 -0.37
C ALA A 117 -18.43 -4.77 -0.75
N LEU A 118 -17.15 -4.86 -0.35
CA LEU A 118 -16.32 -6.04 -0.57
C LEU A 118 -16.79 -7.19 0.34
N ARG A 119 -17.09 -8.36 -0.23
CA ARG A 119 -17.71 -9.49 0.49
C ARG A 119 -17.00 -10.83 0.32
N SER A 120 -15.92 -10.89 -0.46
CA SER A 120 -15.16 -12.14 -0.59
C SER A 120 -14.49 -12.47 0.74
N GLU A 121 -14.23 -13.77 0.97
CA GLU A 121 -13.48 -14.25 2.14
C GLU A 121 -12.15 -13.50 2.29
N TYR A 122 -11.35 -13.46 1.23
CA TYR A 122 -10.11 -12.69 1.17
C TYR A 122 -10.30 -11.22 1.59
N SER A 123 -11.35 -10.54 1.10
CA SER A 123 -11.57 -9.13 1.44
C SER A 123 -11.99 -8.93 2.90
N ASN A 124 -12.70 -9.88 3.51
CA ASN A 124 -13.07 -9.81 4.91
C ASN A 124 -11.85 -10.00 5.80
N GLU A 125 -11.01 -11.01 5.50
CA GLU A 125 -9.77 -11.23 6.22
C GLU A 125 -8.83 -10.02 6.06
N LEU A 126 -8.69 -9.46 4.86
CA LEU A 126 -7.91 -8.25 4.62
C LEU A 126 -8.37 -7.07 5.47
N LYS A 127 -9.68 -6.84 5.61
CA LYS A 127 -10.22 -5.79 6.49
C LYS A 127 -9.84 -6.03 7.95
N GLU A 128 -9.91 -7.27 8.43
CA GLU A 128 -9.50 -7.62 9.79
C GLU A 128 -8.02 -7.32 10.03
N ARG A 129 -7.14 -7.68 9.08
CA ARG A 129 -5.70 -7.41 9.17
C ARG A 129 -5.42 -5.92 9.08
N ALA A 130 -6.13 -5.18 8.24
CA ALA A 130 -6.01 -3.73 8.14
C ALA A 130 -6.46 -3.01 9.43
N ALA A 131 -7.57 -3.43 10.03
CA ALA A 131 -8.03 -2.89 11.31
C ALA A 131 -7.04 -3.18 12.46
N TRP A 132 -6.49 -4.40 12.49
CA TRP A 132 -5.44 -4.76 13.43
C TRP A 132 -4.17 -3.92 13.19
N LEU A 133 -3.73 -3.79 11.95
CA LEU A 133 -2.55 -3.01 11.58
C LEU A 133 -2.74 -1.53 11.94
N ALA A 134 -3.90 -0.95 11.67
CA ALA A 134 -4.23 0.41 12.09
C ALA A 134 -4.08 0.58 13.61
N SER A 135 -4.63 -0.34 14.40
CA SER A 135 -4.48 -0.35 15.87
C SER A 135 -3.04 -0.52 16.33
N PHE A 136 -2.24 -1.29 15.60
CA PHE A 136 -0.81 -1.48 15.84
C PHE A 136 0.00 -0.21 15.55
N LEU A 137 -0.37 0.54 14.51
CA LEU A 137 0.26 1.79 14.09
C LEU A 137 -0.11 2.99 14.96
N THR A 138 -1.33 3.06 15.51
CA THR A 138 -1.76 4.18 16.38
C THR A 138 -0.95 4.27 17.69
N LYS A 139 -0.33 3.16 18.10
CA LYS A 139 0.50 3.10 19.31
C LYS A 139 1.95 3.53 19.07
N ARG A 140 2.32 3.94 17.86
CA ARG A 140 3.70 4.16 17.42
C ARG A 140 3.84 5.46 16.63
N SER A 141 4.98 6.12 16.77
CA SER A 141 5.37 7.23 15.90
C SER A 141 5.88 6.72 14.55
N ASP A 142 5.94 7.60 13.54
CA ASP A 142 6.51 7.27 12.22
C ASP A 142 7.97 6.77 12.33
N SER A 143 8.76 7.35 13.25
CA SER A 143 10.14 6.89 13.53
C SER A 143 10.19 5.50 14.15
N ASP A 144 9.22 5.15 15.01
CA ASP A 144 9.15 3.81 15.60
C ASP A 144 8.79 2.76 14.54
N LEU A 145 7.92 3.12 13.58
CA LEU A 145 7.57 2.25 12.47
C LEU A 145 8.79 1.98 11.57
N ALA A 146 9.53 3.02 11.20
CA ALA A 146 10.75 2.86 10.41
C ALA A 146 11.79 1.98 11.12
N GLY A 147 11.96 2.16 12.44
CA GLY A 147 12.84 1.33 13.26
C GLY A 147 12.37 -0.13 13.33
N LEU A 148 11.07 -0.38 13.48
CA LEU A 148 10.50 -1.72 13.48
C LEU A 148 10.75 -2.44 12.15
N ILE A 149 10.54 -1.74 11.03
CA ILE A 149 10.75 -2.30 9.68
C ILE A 149 12.23 -2.62 9.47
N ALA A 150 13.12 -1.76 9.93
CA ALA A 150 14.57 -2.00 9.88
C ALA A 150 14.97 -3.24 10.71
N ASP A 151 14.40 -3.40 11.91
CA ASP A 151 14.75 -4.47 12.85
C ASP A 151 14.16 -5.82 12.45
N ARG A 152 12.84 -5.87 12.26
CA ARG A 152 12.12 -7.11 11.96
C ARG A 152 12.36 -7.61 10.56
N ILE A 153 12.67 -6.68 9.66
CA ILE A 153 12.66 -6.97 8.24
C ILE A 153 13.93 -6.54 7.51
N GLY A 154 14.95 -6.15 8.28
CA GLY A 154 16.34 -6.12 7.85
C GLY A 154 16.62 -5.09 6.77
N ARG A 155 17.33 -5.50 5.71
CA ARG A 155 17.88 -4.68 4.59
C ARG A 155 16.91 -3.69 3.93
N TRP A 156 15.62 -3.72 4.27
CA TRP A 156 14.55 -2.89 3.73
C TRP A 156 14.64 -1.41 4.13
N ALA A 157 15.14 -1.08 5.32
CA ALA A 157 15.28 0.32 5.73
C ALA A 157 16.43 1.05 5.00
N VAL A 158 17.49 0.33 4.64
CA VAL A 158 18.69 0.91 4.01
C VAL A 158 18.41 1.34 2.57
N GLU A 159 17.55 0.61 1.84
CA GLU A 159 17.20 0.95 0.45
C GLU A 159 16.28 2.17 0.32
N PHE A 160 15.56 2.55 1.40
CA PHE A 160 14.63 3.69 1.40
C PHE A 160 15.17 4.95 2.10
N GLN A 161 16.20 4.83 2.95
CA GLN A 161 16.90 5.99 3.52
C GLN A 161 17.66 6.82 2.45
N GLY A 162 17.86 6.28 1.24
CA GLY A 162 18.49 7.00 0.13
C GLY A 162 17.65 8.12 -0.49
N GLU A 163 16.34 8.20 -0.22
CA GLU A 163 15.45 9.25 -0.75
C GLU A 163 15.00 10.27 0.31
N ALA A 164 15.06 9.91 1.59
CA ALA A 164 14.75 10.80 2.71
C ALA A 164 16.00 11.59 3.15
N GLY A 165 16.43 12.53 2.31
CA GLY A 165 17.39 13.56 2.70
C GLY A 165 18.77 13.45 2.04
N ASN A 166 18.90 14.07 0.87
CA ASN A 166 20.10 14.83 0.60
C ASN A 166 19.84 16.29 1.01
N PRO A 167 20.12 16.71 2.26
CA PRO A 167 20.29 18.13 2.51
C PRO A 167 21.54 18.52 1.72
N GLY A 168 21.34 19.33 0.69
CA GLY A 168 22.36 19.65 -0.30
C GLY A 168 23.74 19.85 0.30
N THR A 169 24.71 19.10 -0.22
CA THR A 169 26.12 19.38 -0.04
C THR A 169 26.39 20.82 -0.47
N THR A 170 26.93 21.57 0.50
CA THR A 170 27.53 22.91 0.43
C THR A 170 28.26 23.23 -0.85
#